data_AF-A0A524RMJ0-F1
#
_entry.id   AF-A0A524RMJ0-F1
#
_cell.length_a   1.000
_cell.length_b   1.000
_cell.length_c   1.000
_cell.angle_alpha   90.00
_cell.angle_beta   90.00
_cell.angle_gamma   90.00
#
_symmetry.space_group_name_H-M   'P 1'
#
loop_
_entity.id
_entity.type
_entity.pdbx_description
1 polymer ?
#
loop_
_entity_poly.entity_id
_entity_poly.type
_entity_poly.pdbx_seq_one_letter_code
_entity_poly.pdbx_strand_id
1 'polypeptide(L)'
;MQRSSRPRPGSPGGGRVGEPLGYTLVELLISLGLAALVLSLAVQLVLGDQRQTARLTRRLRHGQVLGRAVALIEGDLAAGQAIALNPDQASHSCGLAGRTPILAIERPEGVTTYSVGRAPSSIWRAPVLMRCGRSFRKDGVLNPAGAARNRLVIDGLDPSPAPWNGCALPGFQLLGSSAEQPLSACLESESGLVHFRLVLAGPEGSTASGRLERQGSAVVWLSP
;
A
#
# COMPACT_ATOMS: atom_id res chain seq x y z
N MET A 1 -74.59 -31.13 -29.39
CA MET A 1 -74.72 -31.57 -27.98
C MET A 1 -74.65 -30.33 -27.10
N GLN A 2 -75.80 -29.77 -26.72
CA GLN A 2 -76.56 -30.07 -25.49
C GLN A 2 -76.04 -29.29 -24.27
N ARG A 3 -76.91 -28.35 -23.86
CA ARG A 3 -77.08 -27.65 -22.57
C ARG A 3 -76.24 -28.16 -21.39
N SER A 4 -75.72 -27.22 -20.59
CA SER A 4 -76.13 -27.19 -19.18
C SER A 4 -75.97 -25.83 -18.54
N SER A 5 -77.12 -25.33 -18.11
CA SER A 5 -77.40 -24.24 -17.18
C SER A 5 -76.70 -24.38 -15.82
N ARG A 6 -76.21 -23.27 -15.25
CA ARG A 6 -76.82 -22.64 -14.06
C ARG A 6 -76.12 -21.31 -13.67
N PRO A 7 -76.88 -20.32 -13.18
CA PRO A 7 -76.36 -19.10 -12.57
C PRO A 7 -76.23 -19.27 -11.05
N ARG A 8 -75.37 -18.45 -10.42
CA ARG A 8 -75.68 -17.76 -9.15
C ARG A 8 -74.67 -16.62 -8.89
N PRO A 9 -75.15 -15.38 -8.67
CA PRO A 9 -74.35 -14.31 -8.11
C PRO A 9 -74.26 -14.51 -6.60
N GLY A 10 -73.06 -14.77 -6.11
CA GLY A 10 -72.71 -14.70 -4.69
C GLY A 10 -72.35 -13.27 -4.33
N SER A 11 -73.26 -12.59 -3.64
CA SER A 11 -73.05 -11.31 -2.97
C SER A 11 -71.86 -11.39 -1.99
N PRO A 12 -70.86 -10.50 -2.05
CA PRO A 12 -70.09 -10.16 -0.86
C PRO A 12 -70.92 -9.17 -0.05
N GLY A 13 -71.34 -9.62 1.12
CA GLY A 13 -72.13 -8.86 2.07
C GLY A 13 -71.50 -7.52 2.46
N GLY A 14 -72.39 -6.60 2.80
CA GLY A 14 -72.03 -5.38 3.51
C GLY A 14 -71.50 -5.66 4.92
N GLY A 15 -70.79 -4.66 5.44
CA GLY A 15 -70.33 -4.56 6.82
C GLY A 15 -68.97 -5.25 7.01
N ARG A 16 -67.87 -4.53 7.21
CA ARG A 16 -67.70 -3.40 8.12
C ARG A 16 -66.81 -2.35 7.46
N VAL A 17 -67.29 -1.12 7.40
CA VAL A 17 -66.40 0.04 7.48
C VAL A 17 -65.67 -0.14 8.81
N GLY A 18 -64.41 -0.57 8.76
CA GLY A 18 -63.55 -0.53 9.93
C GLY A 18 -63.46 0.92 10.35
N GLU A 19 -64.02 1.25 11.51
CA GLU A 19 -63.78 2.54 12.15
C GLU A 19 -62.27 2.78 12.17
N PRO A 20 -61.78 3.96 11.74
CA PRO A 20 -60.39 4.30 11.97
C PRO A 20 -60.23 4.41 13.49
N LEU A 21 -59.75 3.34 14.12
CA LEU A 21 -59.26 3.35 15.49
C LEU A 21 -58.14 4.39 15.53
N GLY A 22 -58.48 5.59 16.01
CA GLY A 22 -57.53 6.67 16.17
C GLY A 22 -56.46 6.23 17.15
N TYR A 23 -55.19 6.32 16.75
CA TYR A 23 -54.08 6.09 17.65
C TYR A 23 -54.17 7.04 18.83
N THR A 24 -54.00 6.50 20.04
CA THR A 24 -53.88 7.36 21.22
C THR A 24 -52.54 8.13 21.13
N LEU A 25 -52.49 9.33 21.71
CA LEU A 25 -51.26 10.14 21.76
C LEU A 25 -50.09 9.32 22.33
N VAL A 26 -50.36 8.46 23.31
CA VAL A 26 -49.37 7.58 23.94
C VAL A 26 -48.82 6.54 22.95
N GLU A 27 -49.67 5.87 22.17
CA GLU A 27 -49.21 4.92 21.13
C GLU A 27 -48.38 5.61 20.04
N LEU A 28 -48.73 6.85 19.69
CA LEU A 28 -47.97 7.62 18.70
C LEU A 28 -46.59 8.03 19.25
N LEU A 29 -46.52 8.41 20.53
CA LEU A 29 -45.25 8.70 21.20
C LEU A 29 -44.38 7.45 21.37
N ILE A 30 -44.98 6.30 21.71
CA ILE A 30 -44.28 5.02 21.82
C ILE A 30 -43.72 4.58 20.47
N SER A 31 -44.54 4.60 19.42
CA SER A 31 -44.09 4.21 18.08
C SER A 31 -42.99 5.12 17.54
N LEU A 32 -43.10 6.44 17.77
CA LEU A 32 -42.05 7.40 17.43
C LEU A 32 -40.76 7.16 18.21
N GLY A 33 -40.84 6.91 19.52
CA GLY A 33 -39.69 6.59 20.36
C GLY A 33 -38.99 5.30 19.93
N LEU A 34 -39.77 4.26 19.60
CA LEU A 34 -39.25 2.98 19.11
C LEU A 34 -38.56 3.16 17.75
N ALA A 35 -39.19 3.88 16.82
CA ALA A 35 -38.61 4.17 15.50
C ALA A 35 -37.31 4.96 15.63
N ALA A 36 -37.26 5.97 16.51
CA ALA A 36 -36.05 6.75 16.77
C ALA A 36 -34.92 5.90 17.37
N LEU A 37 -35.24 4.98 18.28
CA LEU A 37 -34.28 4.06 18.87
C LEU A 37 -33.70 3.11 17.82
N VAL A 38 -34.56 2.49 17.00
CA VAL A 38 -34.13 1.60 15.90
C VAL A 38 -33.27 2.36 14.89
N LEU A 39 -33.68 3.58 14.49
CA LEU A 39 -32.91 4.42 13.59
C LEU A 39 -31.53 4.77 14.18
N SER A 40 -31.48 5.13 15.46
CA SER A 40 -30.22 5.45 16.15
C SER A 40 -29.29 4.25 16.19
N LEU A 41 -29.80 3.05 16.45
CA LEU A 41 -29.02 1.81 16.44
C LEU A 41 -28.48 1.52 15.03
N ALA A 42 -29.30 1.66 13.99
CA ALA A 42 -28.88 1.48 12.61
C ALA A 42 -27.75 2.47 12.23
N VAL A 43 -27.87 3.74 12.62
CA VAL A 43 -26.82 4.75 12.39
C VAL A 43 -25.53 4.39 13.10
N GLN A 44 -25.59 3.91 14.35
CA GLN A 44 -24.39 3.49 15.09
C GLN A 44 -23.69 2.31 14.42
N LEU A 45 -24.44 1.32 13.92
CA LEU A 45 -23.89 0.18 13.18
C LEU A 45 -23.17 0.63 11.91
N VAL A 46 -23.78 1.52 11.12
CA VAL A 46 -23.16 2.04 9.89
C VAL A 46 -21.90 2.86 10.22
N LEU A 47 -21.94 3.74 11.22
CA LEU A 47 -20.77 4.53 11.62
C LEU A 47 -19.63 3.67 12.17
N GLY A 48 -19.95 2.56 12.86
CA GLY A 48 -18.98 1.57 13.31
C GLY A 48 -18.24 0.93 12.15
N ASP A 49 -18.97 0.50 11.12
CA ASP A 49 -18.42 -0.14 9.92
C ASP A 49 -17.52 0.80 9.11
N GLN A 50 -17.88 2.08 8.98
CA GLN A 50 -17.06 3.09 8.29
C GLN A 50 -15.64 3.19 8.86
N ARG A 51 -15.49 3.11 10.19
CA ARG A 51 -14.17 3.17 10.86
C ARG A 51 -13.32 1.94 10.55
N GLN A 52 -13.93 0.76 10.45
CA GLN A 52 -13.24 -0.48 10.12
C GLN A 52 -12.84 -0.50 8.64
N THR A 53 -13.75 -0.12 7.76
CA THR A 53 -13.51 -0.01 6.31
C THR A 53 -12.42 1.01 6.00
N ALA A 54 -12.39 2.16 6.69
CA ALA A 54 -11.32 3.15 6.55
C ALA A 54 -9.93 2.61 6.95
N ARG A 55 -9.85 1.74 7.95
CA ARG A 55 -8.58 1.10 8.37
C ARG A 55 -8.11 0.08 7.34
N LEU A 56 -9.02 -0.76 6.84
CA LEU A 56 -8.70 -1.77 5.83
C LEU A 56 -8.23 -1.13 4.51
N THR A 57 -8.98 -0.14 4.01
CA THR A 57 -8.61 0.58 2.78
C THR A 57 -7.24 1.26 2.88
N ARG A 58 -6.89 1.83 4.04
CA ARG A 58 -5.53 2.36 4.29
C ARG A 58 -4.46 1.29 4.20
N ARG A 59 -4.67 0.11 4.82
CA ARG A 59 -3.72 -1.01 4.74
C ARG A 59 -3.54 -1.51 3.31
N LEU A 60 -4.64 -1.68 2.57
CA LEU A 60 -4.60 -2.08 1.16
C LEU A 60 -3.84 -1.06 0.30
N ARG A 61 -4.10 0.23 0.51
CA ARG A 61 -3.40 1.31 -0.20
C ARG A 61 -1.90 1.28 0.08
N HIS A 62 -1.50 1.15 1.35
CA HIS A 62 -0.08 1.06 1.70
C HIS A 62 0.59 -0.19 1.08
N GLY A 63 -0.10 -1.34 1.10
CA GLY A 63 0.40 -2.56 0.45
C GLY A 63 0.57 -2.42 -1.06
N GLN A 64 -0.36 -1.72 -1.74
CA GLN A 64 -0.24 -1.42 -3.17
C GLN A 64 0.95 -0.49 -3.47
N VAL A 65 1.15 0.55 -2.67
CA VAL A 65 2.30 1.47 -2.84
C VAL A 65 3.61 0.72 -2.63
N LEU A 66 3.69 -0.08 -1.56
CA LEU A 66 4.86 -0.91 -1.26
C LEU A 66 5.15 -1.92 -2.38
N GLY A 67 4.12 -2.54 -2.95
CA GLY A 67 4.25 -3.42 -4.09
C GLY A 67 4.77 -2.76 -5.36
N ARG A 68 4.30 -1.54 -5.66
CA ARG A 68 4.81 -0.77 -6.80
C ARG A 68 6.26 -0.33 -6.59
N ALA A 69 6.65 0.00 -5.36
CA ALA A 69 8.04 0.33 -5.03
C ALA A 69 8.96 -0.89 -5.20
N VAL A 70 8.55 -2.06 -4.71
CA VAL A 70 9.29 -3.32 -4.91
C VAL A 70 9.42 -3.65 -6.40
N ALA A 71 8.33 -3.61 -7.16
CA ALA A 71 8.35 -3.88 -8.59
C ALA A 71 9.23 -2.89 -9.37
N LEU A 72 9.30 -1.62 -8.93
CA LEU A 72 10.21 -0.63 -9.52
C LEU A 72 11.68 -0.99 -9.27
N ILE A 73 12.02 -1.37 -8.03
CA ILE A 73 13.38 -1.77 -7.67
C ILE A 73 13.76 -3.04 -8.45
N GLU A 74 12.90 -4.05 -8.50
CA GLU A 74 13.10 -5.28 -9.27
C GLU A 74 13.32 -4.99 -10.76
N GLY A 75 12.51 -4.10 -11.36
CA GLY A 75 12.70 -3.69 -12.74
C GLY A 75 14.01 -2.94 -12.99
N ASP A 76 14.47 -2.14 -12.01
CA ASP A 76 15.78 -1.49 -12.11
C ASP A 76 16.95 -2.45 -11.92
N LEU A 77 16.81 -3.45 -11.06
CA LEU A 77 17.80 -4.50 -10.84
C LEU A 77 17.94 -5.38 -12.09
N ALA A 78 16.81 -5.84 -12.65
CA ALA A 78 16.80 -6.66 -13.85
C ALA A 78 17.41 -5.98 -15.07
N ALA A 79 17.34 -4.65 -15.14
CA ALA A 79 17.95 -3.85 -16.19
C ALA A 79 19.39 -3.37 -15.86
N GLY A 80 19.89 -3.66 -14.65
CA GLY A 80 21.25 -3.36 -14.21
C GLY A 80 22.28 -4.35 -14.76
N GLN A 81 23.55 -3.92 -14.78
CA GLN A 81 24.68 -4.77 -15.17
C GLN A 81 25.56 -5.17 -13.98
N ALA A 82 25.62 -4.32 -12.97
CA ALA A 82 26.36 -4.60 -11.75
C ALA A 82 25.74 -3.85 -10.57
N ILE A 83 26.15 -4.25 -9.38
CA ILE A 83 25.81 -3.56 -8.14
C ILE A 83 27.09 -3.21 -7.40
N ALA A 84 27.16 -1.98 -6.92
CA ALA A 84 28.22 -1.58 -6.03
C ALA A 84 27.99 -2.21 -4.65
N LEU A 85 28.96 -3.00 -4.18
CA LEU A 85 28.98 -3.57 -2.82
C LEU A 85 28.98 -2.49 -1.72
N ASN A 86 29.61 -1.35 -2.02
CA ASN A 86 29.68 -0.18 -1.16
C ASN A 86 28.97 1.00 -1.84
N PRO A 87 27.64 1.12 -1.70
CA PRO A 87 26.87 2.19 -2.33
C PRO A 87 27.37 3.60 -1.98
N ASP A 88 27.90 3.81 -0.77
CA ASP A 88 28.42 5.11 -0.32
C ASP A 88 29.63 5.62 -1.12
N GLN A 89 30.35 4.71 -1.79
CA GLN A 89 31.55 5.03 -2.58
C GLN A 89 31.24 5.13 -4.08
N ALA A 90 30.02 4.82 -4.50
CA ALA A 90 29.64 4.83 -5.90
C ALA A 90 29.55 6.25 -6.46
N SER A 91 29.90 6.43 -7.74
CA SER A 91 29.72 7.70 -8.43
C SER A 91 28.24 7.92 -8.77
N HIS A 92 27.53 8.62 -7.90
CA HIS A 92 26.09 8.86 -8.03
C HIS A 92 25.76 9.87 -9.13
N SER A 93 24.71 9.60 -9.90
CA SER A 93 24.25 10.49 -10.97
C SER A 93 23.56 11.78 -10.49
N CYS A 94 23.28 11.92 -9.19
CA CYS A 94 22.59 13.05 -8.58
C CYS A 94 23.08 13.28 -7.15
N GLY A 95 22.94 14.51 -6.63
CA GLY A 95 23.23 14.81 -5.23
C GLY A 95 22.23 14.17 -4.27
N LEU A 96 22.69 13.38 -3.29
CA LEU A 96 21.82 12.64 -2.37
C LEU A 96 21.30 13.47 -1.18
N ALA A 97 21.78 14.71 -1.01
CA ALA A 97 21.37 15.63 0.07
C ALA A 97 21.46 15.01 1.48
N GLY A 98 22.56 14.30 1.76
CA GLY A 98 22.83 13.69 3.07
C GLY A 98 22.02 12.43 3.39
N ARG A 99 21.31 11.86 2.41
CA ARG A 99 20.64 10.56 2.55
C ARG A 99 21.64 9.41 2.35
N THR A 100 21.42 8.31 3.04
CA THR A 100 22.25 7.11 2.99
C THR A 100 21.92 6.31 1.72
N PRO A 101 22.85 6.13 0.77
CA PRO A 101 22.65 5.23 -0.36
C PRO A 101 22.65 3.77 0.12
N ILE A 102 21.69 2.99 -0.38
CA ILE A 102 21.50 1.58 -0.02
C ILE A 102 21.72 0.66 -1.22
N LEU A 103 21.28 1.09 -2.39
CA LEU A 103 21.53 0.37 -3.64
C LEU A 103 22.16 1.35 -4.62
N ALA A 104 23.22 0.92 -5.29
CA ALA A 104 23.77 1.60 -6.44
C ALA A 104 23.89 0.58 -7.57
N ILE A 105 23.00 0.72 -8.56
CA ILE A 105 22.86 -0.18 -9.69
C ILE A 105 23.56 0.45 -10.88
N GLU A 106 24.58 -0.22 -11.37
CA GLU A 106 25.38 0.24 -12.50
C GLU A 106 24.72 -0.14 -13.82
N ARG A 107 24.87 0.76 -14.80
CA ARG A 107 24.28 0.63 -16.13
C ARG A 107 25.08 1.47 -17.14
N PRO A 108 25.05 1.15 -18.45
CA PRO A 108 25.78 1.92 -19.47
C PRO A 108 25.40 3.39 -19.50
N GLU A 109 24.15 3.70 -19.22
CA GLU A 109 23.62 5.05 -19.20
C GLU A 109 23.90 5.81 -17.90
N GLY A 110 24.48 5.17 -16.88
CA GLY A 110 24.84 5.75 -15.58
C GLY A 110 24.23 4.99 -14.39
N VAL A 111 24.65 5.40 -13.19
CA VAL A 111 24.27 4.71 -11.94
C VAL A 111 22.88 5.15 -11.48
N THR A 112 22.02 4.16 -11.18
CA THR A 112 20.75 4.38 -10.48
C THR A 112 20.93 4.07 -9.00
N THR A 113 20.76 5.08 -8.14
CA THR A 113 20.97 4.97 -6.70
C THR A 113 19.65 5.09 -5.94
N TYR A 114 19.40 4.13 -5.05
CA TYR A 114 18.34 4.24 -4.04
C TYR A 114 18.95 4.69 -2.73
N SER A 115 18.39 5.76 -2.16
CA SER A 115 18.85 6.34 -0.90
C SER A 115 17.70 6.53 0.07
N VAL A 116 17.98 6.33 1.34
CA VAL A 116 17.03 6.50 2.45
C VAL A 116 17.47 7.67 3.31
N GLY A 117 16.52 8.45 3.82
CA GLY A 117 16.79 9.38 4.90
C GLY A 117 15.75 10.46 5.02
N ARG A 118 16.17 11.63 5.50
CA ARG A 118 15.26 12.77 5.72
C ARG A 118 14.55 13.18 4.44
N ALA A 119 13.28 13.50 4.61
CA ALA A 119 12.45 14.01 3.55
C ALA A 119 12.92 15.40 3.09
N PRO A 120 12.73 15.75 1.81
CA PRO A 120 13.19 17.03 1.27
C PRO A 120 12.40 18.25 1.78
N SER A 121 11.25 18.04 2.42
CA SER A 121 10.41 19.09 3.00
C SER A 121 9.51 18.53 4.12
N SER A 122 8.80 19.41 4.84
CA SER A 122 7.95 19.05 5.99
C SER A 122 6.59 18.44 5.63
N ILE A 123 6.21 18.39 4.34
CA ILE A 123 4.94 17.80 3.91
C ILE A 123 4.95 16.26 3.99
N TRP A 124 6.13 15.66 4.15
CA TRP A 124 6.32 14.21 4.25
C TRP A 124 6.33 13.78 5.72
N ARG A 125 5.75 12.61 5.98
CA ARG A 125 5.44 12.18 7.36
C ARG A 125 6.60 11.53 8.09
N ALA A 126 7.53 10.95 7.36
CA ALA A 126 8.63 10.16 7.91
C ALA A 126 9.82 10.14 6.92
N PRO A 127 10.91 9.40 7.22
CA PRO A 127 11.96 9.16 6.24
C PRO A 127 11.41 8.62 4.91
N VAL A 128 12.13 8.93 3.84
CA VAL A 128 11.70 8.68 2.46
C VAL A 128 12.69 7.78 1.73
N LEU A 129 12.16 7.00 0.78
CA LEU A 129 12.98 6.33 -0.22
C LEU A 129 13.04 7.22 -1.46
N MET A 130 14.26 7.58 -1.83
CA MET A 130 14.53 8.38 -3.03
C MET A 130 15.27 7.51 -4.04
N ARG A 131 14.90 7.64 -5.32
CA ARG A 131 15.63 7.10 -6.45
C ARG A 131 16.30 8.25 -7.19
N CYS A 132 17.62 8.23 -7.23
CA CYS A 132 18.42 9.00 -8.17
C CYS A 132 18.67 8.15 -9.42
N GLY A 133 18.29 8.65 -10.58
CA GLY A 133 18.59 7.98 -11.85
C GLY A 133 17.89 8.65 -13.01
N ARG A 134 18.07 8.10 -14.21
CA ARG A 134 17.42 8.64 -15.41
C ARG A 134 15.90 8.62 -15.30
N SER A 135 15.26 9.50 -16.07
CA SER A 135 13.79 9.60 -16.14
C SER A 135 13.15 8.42 -16.83
N PHE A 136 11.92 8.09 -16.44
CA PHE A 136 11.03 7.28 -17.27
C PHE A 136 10.29 8.17 -18.25
N ARG A 137 10.00 7.65 -19.44
CA ARG A 137 9.08 8.23 -20.41
C ARG A 137 7.63 7.93 -19.98
N LYS A 138 6.66 8.49 -20.72
CA LYS A 138 5.22 8.32 -20.44
C LYS A 138 4.73 6.88 -20.60
N ASP A 139 5.45 6.07 -21.38
CA ASP A 139 5.23 4.63 -21.58
C ASP A 139 5.79 3.78 -20.41
N GLY A 140 6.41 4.40 -19.40
CA GLY A 140 7.03 3.69 -18.28
C GLY A 140 8.42 3.12 -18.58
N VAL A 141 8.96 3.35 -19.77
CA VAL A 141 10.30 2.87 -20.15
C VAL A 141 11.36 3.89 -19.75
N LEU A 142 12.54 3.42 -19.38
CA LEU A 142 13.67 4.29 -19.06
C LEU A 142 14.04 5.17 -20.27
N ASN A 143 14.32 6.44 -20.01
CA ASN A 143 14.78 7.40 -21.01
C ASN A 143 16.31 7.51 -20.95
N PRO A 144 17.06 6.82 -21.83
CA PRO A 144 18.52 6.86 -21.81
C PRO A 144 19.09 8.22 -22.21
N ALA A 145 18.31 9.10 -22.84
CA ALA A 145 18.71 10.49 -23.13
C ALA A 145 18.31 11.46 -22.01
N GLY A 146 17.48 11.03 -21.05
CA GLY A 146 16.98 11.88 -19.98
C GLY A 146 18.04 12.15 -18.91
N ALA A 147 18.05 13.36 -18.37
CA ALA A 147 18.91 13.70 -17.23
C ALA A 147 18.56 12.87 -15.99
N ALA A 148 19.57 12.55 -15.19
CA ALA A 148 19.35 11.94 -13.90
C ALA A 148 18.66 12.91 -12.95
N ARG A 149 17.64 12.44 -12.23
CA ARG A 149 16.89 13.25 -11.27
C ARG A 149 16.56 12.44 -10.03
N ASN A 150 16.57 13.12 -8.89
CA ASN A 150 16.04 12.58 -7.64
C ASN A 150 14.51 12.55 -7.70
N ARG A 151 13.92 11.38 -7.47
CA ARG A 151 12.48 11.19 -7.34
C ARG A 151 12.16 10.49 -6.04
N LEU A 152 11.08 10.93 -5.40
CA LEU A 152 10.48 10.20 -4.30
C LEU A 152 9.84 8.91 -4.84
N VAL A 153 10.19 7.78 -4.24
CA VAL A 153 9.58 6.47 -4.54
C VAL A 153 8.47 6.19 -3.54
N ILE A 154 8.80 6.31 -2.25
CA ILE A 154 7.85 6.06 -1.16
C ILE A 154 8.16 6.97 0.03
N ASP A 155 7.11 7.43 0.70
CA ASP A 155 7.18 8.12 1.99
C ASP A 155 6.73 7.21 3.13
N GLY A 156 6.99 7.62 4.38
CA GLY A 156 6.51 6.86 5.53
C GLY A 156 7.35 5.61 5.84
N LEU A 157 8.64 5.62 5.50
CA LEU A 157 9.54 4.54 5.91
C LEU A 157 9.63 4.46 7.44
N ASP A 158 9.86 3.25 7.95
CA ASP A 158 10.07 3.06 9.38
C ASP A 158 11.39 3.73 9.81
N PRO A 159 11.37 4.71 10.74
CA PRO A 159 12.59 5.37 11.21
C PRO A 159 13.46 4.48 12.11
N SER A 160 12.92 3.37 12.61
CA SER A 160 13.59 2.44 13.53
C SER A 160 13.23 0.99 13.16
N PRO A 161 13.65 0.51 11.98
CA PRO A 161 13.40 -0.88 11.57
C PRO A 161 14.20 -1.84 12.45
N ALA A 162 13.68 -3.05 12.65
CA ALA A 162 14.48 -4.11 13.26
C ALA A 162 15.63 -4.51 12.30
N PRO A 163 16.82 -4.86 12.80
CA PRO A 163 17.92 -5.36 11.98
C PRO A 163 17.46 -6.49 11.07
N TRP A 164 17.88 -6.44 9.80
CA TRP A 164 17.53 -7.49 8.84
C TRP A 164 18.49 -8.67 8.93
N ASN A 165 17.96 -9.85 9.23
CA ASN A 165 18.72 -11.10 9.22
C ASN A 165 18.63 -11.85 7.88
N GLY A 166 17.96 -11.30 6.86
CA GLY A 166 17.82 -11.98 5.56
C GLY A 166 19.14 -12.18 4.82
N CYS A 167 20.16 -11.42 5.18
CA CYS A 167 21.52 -11.55 4.64
C CYS A 167 22.36 -12.62 5.35
N ALA A 168 21.82 -13.31 6.37
CA ALA A 168 22.57 -14.33 7.12
C ALA A 168 22.69 -15.68 6.38
N LEU A 169 22.20 -15.76 5.14
CA LEU A 169 22.33 -16.94 4.28
C LEU A 169 23.77 -17.05 3.73
N PRO A 170 24.32 -18.27 3.57
CA PRO A 170 25.63 -18.47 2.96
C PRO A 170 25.70 -17.83 1.57
N GLY A 171 26.81 -17.18 1.24
CA GLY A 171 27.02 -16.55 -0.08
C GLY A 171 26.42 -15.16 -0.25
N PHE A 172 25.55 -14.71 0.67
CA PHE A 172 25.01 -13.36 0.65
C PHE A 172 25.91 -12.37 1.40
N GLN A 173 26.21 -11.25 0.75
CA GLN A 173 26.92 -10.13 1.34
C GLN A 173 25.95 -8.95 1.50
N LEU A 174 25.95 -8.33 2.68
CA LEU A 174 25.18 -7.11 2.93
C LEU A 174 25.72 -5.95 2.06
N LEU A 175 24.82 -5.19 1.45
CA LEU A 175 25.19 -3.98 0.70
C LEU A 175 25.30 -2.80 1.65
N GLY A 176 26.51 -2.23 1.76
CA GLY A 176 26.83 -1.14 2.69
C GLY A 176 26.38 -1.42 4.14
N SER A 177 25.91 -0.37 4.83
CA SER A 177 25.33 -0.46 6.18
C SER A 177 23.80 -0.57 6.15
N SER A 178 23.24 -1.42 5.29
CA SER A 178 21.79 -1.44 5.02
C SER A 178 20.93 -2.29 5.98
N ALA A 179 21.54 -3.10 6.85
CA ALA A 179 20.81 -4.03 7.73
C ALA A 179 19.83 -3.31 8.70
N GLU A 180 20.20 -2.13 9.17
CA GLU A 180 19.41 -1.30 10.09
C GLU A 180 18.62 -0.20 9.38
N GLN A 181 18.58 -0.24 8.04
CA GLN A 181 17.88 0.74 7.23
C GLN A 181 16.52 0.18 6.80
N PRO A 182 15.49 1.03 6.62
CA PRO A 182 14.16 0.58 6.23
C PRO A 182 14.11 0.02 4.81
N LEU A 183 15.08 0.38 3.97
CA LEU A 183 15.47 -0.43 2.82
C LEU A 183 16.74 -1.18 3.23
N SER A 184 16.70 -2.50 3.23
CA SER A 184 17.85 -3.36 3.49
C SER A 184 18.10 -4.23 2.27
N ALA A 185 19.36 -4.50 1.90
CA ALA A 185 19.66 -5.31 0.72
C ALA A 185 20.96 -6.11 0.86
N CYS A 186 20.98 -7.30 0.27
CA CYS A 186 22.15 -8.14 0.10
C CYS A 186 22.28 -8.64 -1.33
N LEU A 187 23.51 -8.98 -1.69
CA LEU A 187 23.89 -9.55 -2.98
C LEU A 187 24.52 -10.92 -2.76
N GLU A 188 24.07 -11.91 -3.52
CA GLU A 188 24.78 -13.17 -3.71
C GLU A 188 25.73 -13.02 -4.91
N SER A 189 27.03 -13.10 -4.65
CA SER A 189 28.04 -12.73 -5.66
C SER A 189 28.13 -13.70 -6.84
N GLU A 190 27.79 -14.97 -6.63
CA GLU A 190 27.89 -16.00 -7.68
C GLU A 190 26.74 -15.92 -8.69
N SER A 191 25.52 -15.69 -8.21
CA SER A 191 24.31 -15.67 -9.04
C SER A 191 23.94 -14.26 -9.51
N GLY A 192 24.49 -13.21 -8.89
CA GLY A 192 24.02 -11.84 -9.06
C GLY A 192 22.64 -11.59 -8.43
N LEU A 193 22.15 -12.52 -7.60
CA LEU A 193 20.84 -12.40 -6.95
C LEU A 193 20.89 -11.35 -5.85
N VAL A 194 20.00 -10.37 -5.96
CA VAL A 194 19.83 -9.32 -4.97
C VAL A 194 18.56 -9.61 -4.22
N HIS A 195 18.67 -9.73 -2.92
CA HIS A 195 17.52 -9.83 -2.04
C HIS A 195 17.40 -8.54 -1.25
N PHE A 196 16.20 -8.00 -1.14
CA PHE A 196 15.99 -6.76 -0.39
C PHE A 196 14.67 -6.77 0.36
N ARG A 197 14.58 -5.86 1.33
CA ARG A 197 13.42 -5.66 2.21
C ARG A 197 13.11 -4.18 2.27
N LEU A 198 11.83 -3.84 2.17
CA LEU A 198 11.32 -2.49 2.39
C LEU A 198 10.30 -2.48 3.53
N VAL A 199 10.49 -1.55 4.47
CA VAL A 199 9.71 -1.45 5.71
C VAL A 199 9.07 -0.07 5.84
N LEU A 200 7.75 -0.05 5.97
CA LEU A 200 6.96 1.15 6.23
C LEU A 200 6.55 1.24 7.70
N ALA A 201 6.53 2.48 8.20
CA ALA A 201 5.92 2.79 9.47
C ALA A 201 4.44 2.40 9.45
N GLY A 202 3.99 1.76 10.53
CA GLY A 202 2.57 1.52 10.74
C GLY A 202 1.81 2.84 10.96
N PRO A 203 0.47 2.83 10.89
CA PRO A 203 -0.32 3.96 11.35
C PRO A 203 0.04 4.30 12.81
N GLU A 204 0.18 5.59 13.12
CA GLU A 204 0.58 6.11 14.44
C GLU A 204 -0.13 5.37 15.59
N GLY A 205 0.65 4.91 16.57
CA GLY A 205 0.16 4.22 17.76
C GLY A 205 0.10 2.69 17.66
N SER A 206 0.47 2.09 16.54
CA SER A 206 0.54 0.63 16.44
C SER A 206 1.86 0.10 17.02
N THR A 207 1.76 -0.86 17.94
CA THR A 207 2.85 -1.79 18.27
C THR A 207 3.38 -2.48 17.00
N ALA A 208 4.51 -3.18 17.09
CA ALA A 208 5.21 -3.87 15.98
C ALA A 208 4.29 -4.60 14.97
N SER A 209 3.08 -5.01 15.38
CA SER A 209 2.00 -5.58 14.57
C SER A 209 1.43 -4.68 13.45
N GLY A 210 1.71 -3.36 13.44
CA GLY A 210 1.22 -2.44 12.40
C GLY A 210 2.20 -2.11 11.28
N ARG A 211 3.45 -2.58 11.40
CA ARG A 211 4.51 -2.39 10.42
C ARG A 211 4.17 -3.16 9.15
N LEU A 212 4.31 -2.52 8.00
CA LEU A 212 4.13 -3.16 6.70
C LEU A 212 5.51 -3.42 6.11
N GLU A 213 5.84 -4.69 5.96
CA GLU A 213 7.09 -5.15 5.36
C GLU A 213 6.78 -5.87 4.06
N ARG A 214 7.63 -5.67 3.05
CA ARG A 214 7.65 -6.49 1.84
C ARG A 214 9.08 -6.74 1.42
N GLN A 215 9.33 -7.97 1.03
CA GLN A 215 10.60 -8.40 0.48
C GLN A 215 10.47 -8.56 -1.04
N GLY A 216 11.58 -8.39 -1.72
CA GLY A 216 11.70 -8.56 -3.16
C GLY A 216 13.06 -9.15 -3.49
N SER A 217 13.16 -9.73 -4.68
CA SER A 217 14.41 -10.26 -5.19
C SER A 217 14.48 -10.15 -6.70
N ALA A 218 15.67 -9.87 -7.20
CA ALA A 218 15.92 -9.81 -8.63
C ALA A 218 17.38 -10.14 -8.92
N VAL A 219 17.63 -10.77 -10.06
CA VAL A 219 18.98 -11.03 -10.55
C VAL A 219 19.46 -9.82 -11.32
N VAL A 220 20.68 -9.36 -11.00
CA VAL A 220 21.41 -8.42 -11.83
C VAL A 220 22.30 -9.23 -12.76
N TRP A 221 22.15 -9.01 -14.06
CA TRP A 221 22.96 -9.69 -15.05
C TRP A 221 24.40 -9.20 -14.97
N LEU A 222 25.25 -9.97 -14.30
CA LEU A 222 26.69 -9.78 -14.32
C LEU A 222 27.15 -10.10 -15.75
N SER A 223 27.54 -9.07 -16.50
CA SER A 223 28.17 -9.27 -17.80
C SER A 223 29.49 -10.02 -17.57
N PRO A 224 29.78 -11.12 -18.30
CA PRO A 224 31.02 -11.87 -18.17
C PRO A 224 32.26 -11.06 -18.59
#